data_AF-A0A6I5I815-F1
#
_entry.id   AF-A0A6I5I815-F1
#
_cell.length_a   1.000
_cell.length_b   1.000
_cell.length_c   1.000
_cell.angle_alpha   90.00
_cell.angle_beta   90.00
_cell.angle_gamma   90.00
#
_symmetry.space_group_name_H-M   'P 1'
#
loop_
_entity.id
_entity.type
_entity.pdbx_description
1 polymer ?
#
loop_
_entity_poly.entity_id
_entity_poly.type
_entity_poly.pdbx_seq_one_letter_code
_entity_poly.pdbx_strand_id
1 'polypeptide(L)' 'MNSLRCTHCGTVGLADGFVEDAGDHSRGYARWIEGALERGIFGGAKRMGRLRRQIEAFRCPKCGHLELFATGEV' A
#
# COMPACT_ATOMS: atom_id res chain seq x y z
N MET A 1 -17.85 -3.18 10.38
CA MET A 1 -17.74 -1.77 9.93
C MET A 1 -16.39 -1.26 10.34
N ASN A 2 -15.57 -0.83 9.38
CA ASN A 2 -14.24 -0.30 9.60
C ASN A 2 -14.31 0.97 10.50
N SER A 3 -13.59 0.98 11.62
CA SER A 3 -13.54 2.11 12.56
C SER A 3 -12.51 3.17 12.18
N LEU A 4 -11.82 3.02 11.04
CA LEU A 4 -10.87 3.99 10.53
C LEU A 4 -11.54 5.33 10.24
N ARG A 5 -10.80 6.40 10.57
CA ARG A 5 -11.18 7.78 10.39
C ARG A 5 -10.28 8.40 9.34
N CYS A 6 -10.89 9.00 8.32
CA CYS A 6 -10.17 9.75 7.29
C CYS A 6 -9.32 10.86 7.94
N THR A 7 -8.01 10.76 7.79
CA THR A 7 -6.99 11.69 8.25
C THR A 7 -7.12 13.07 7.63
N HIS A 8 -7.74 13.17 6.44
CA HIS A 8 -7.96 14.44 5.75
C HIS A 8 -9.25 15.16 6.18
N CYS A 9 -10.39 14.48 6.26
CA CYS A 9 -11.70 15.14 6.49
C CYS A 9 -12.48 14.64 7.72
N GLY A 10 -11.92 13.69 8.48
CA GLY A 10 -12.50 13.18 9.72
C GLY A 10 -13.67 12.20 9.56
N THR A 11 -14.06 11.83 8.34
CA THR A 11 -15.16 10.86 8.10
C THR A 11 -14.77 9.46 8.60
N VAL A 12 -15.68 8.79 9.32
CA VAL A 12 -15.50 7.40 9.80
C VAL A 12 -16.13 6.43 8.81
N GLY A 13 -15.59 5.22 8.72
CA GLY A 13 -16.11 4.17 7.84
C GLY A 13 -15.52 4.27 6.45
N LEU A 14 -14.19 4.15 6.36
CA LEU A 14 -13.51 4.09 5.07
C LEU A 14 -13.83 2.78 4.35
N ALA A 15 -13.93 2.86 3.03
CA ALA A 15 -14.20 1.72 2.17
C ALA A 15 -12.90 0.97 1.84
N ASP A 16 -12.92 -0.35 1.96
CA ASP A 16 -11.82 -1.22 1.57
C ASP A 16 -11.50 -1.13 0.08
N GLY A 17 -10.23 -1.29 -0.26
CA GLY A 17 -9.71 -1.42 -1.61
C GLY A 17 -8.28 -1.96 -1.61
N PHE A 18 -7.69 -2.11 -2.79
CA PHE A 18 -6.29 -2.49 -2.92
C PHE A 18 -5.65 -1.75 -4.08
N VAL A 19 -4.32 -1.56 -4.01
CA VAL A 19 -3.53 -1.05 -5.12
C VAL A 19 -3.09 -2.24 -5.96
N GLU A 20 -3.60 -2.32 -7.19
CA GLU A 20 -3.20 -3.34 -8.15
C GLU A 20 -1.76 -3.08 -8.62
N ASP A 21 -0.96 -4.14 -8.64
CA ASP A 21 0.30 -4.17 -9.38
C ASP A 21 0.09 -5.08 -10.60
N ALA A 22 0.07 -4.48 -11.79
CA ALA A 22 -0.16 -5.18 -13.06
C ALA A 22 1.15 -5.49 -13.81
N GLY A 23 2.30 -5.38 -13.16
CA GLY A 23 3.59 -5.70 -13.77
C GLY A 23 3.77 -7.19 -14.08
N ASP A 24 4.68 -7.49 -15.01
CA ASP A 24 5.06 -8.87 -15.32
C ASP A 24 5.55 -9.61 -14.05
N HIS A 25 5.01 -10.82 -13.84
CA HIS A 25 5.24 -11.65 -12.64
C HIS A 25 4.80 -11.01 -11.31
N SER A 26 3.89 -10.02 -11.36
CA SER A 26 3.23 -9.48 -10.17
C SER A 26 2.34 -10.51 -9.47
N ARG A 27 2.07 -10.27 -8.18
CA ARG A 27 1.08 -11.02 -7.39
C ARG A 27 -0.34 -10.43 -7.48
N GLY A 28 -0.55 -9.38 -8.27
CA GLY A 28 -1.83 -8.66 -8.38
C GLY A 28 -2.07 -7.60 -7.30
N TYR A 29 -1.07 -7.35 -6.42
CA TYR A 29 -1.14 -6.31 -5.38
C TYR A 29 0.22 -5.67 -5.14
N ALA A 30 0.20 -4.38 -4.79
CA ALA A 30 1.39 -3.63 -4.44
C ALA A 30 1.89 -3.94 -3.02
N ARG A 31 3.20 -3.75 -2.80
CA ARG A 31 3.88 -3.97 -1.52
C ARG A 31 4.68 -2.74 -1.11
N TRP A 32 4.66 -2.44 0.19
CA TRP A 32 5.58 -1.51 0.81
C TRP A 32 6.88 -2.25 1.13
N ILE A 33 8.01 -1.61 0.86
CA ILE A 33 9.35 -2.15 1.13
C ILE A 33 10.09 -1.14 1.99
N GLU A 34 10.68 -1.60 3.08
CA GLU A 34 11.42 -0.76 4.01
C GLU A 34 12.62 -0.06 3.36
N GLY A 35 12.87 1.18 3.80
CA GLY A 35 14.00 2.00 3.39
C GLY A 35 13.81 2.72 2.05
N ALA A 36 14.77 3.58 1.73
CA ALA A 36 14.75 4.33 0.47
C ALA A 36 14.90 3.40 -0.75
N LEU A 37 14.34 3.81 -1.89
CA LEU A 37 14.51 3.10 -3.15
C LEU A 37 16.00 3.11 -3.56
N GLU A 38 16.61 1.93 -3.54
CA GLU A 38 17.94 1.70 -4.09
C GLU A 38 17.83 0.80 -5.31
N ARG A 39 18.61 1.09 -6.35
CA ARG A 39 18.69 0.25 -7.55
C ARG A 39 19.97 -0.59 -7.53
N GLY A 40 19.87 -1.83 -7.98
CA GLY A 40 21.03 -2.71 -8.21
C GLY A 40 21.69 -2.46 -9.56
N ILE A 41 22.75 -3.21 -9.84
CA ILE A 41 23.55 -3.10 -11.09
C ILE A 41 22.69 -3.39 -12.33
N PHE A 42 21.67 -4.24 -12.19
CA PHE A 42 20.68 -4.55 -13.24
C PHE A 42 19.47 -3.60 -13.27
N GLY A 43 19.53 -2.44 -12.61
CA GLY A 43 18.48 -1.42 -12.63
C GLY A 43 17.24 -1.70 -11.76
N GLY A 44 17.03 -2.95 -11.33
CA GLY A 44 15.93 -3.33 -10.44
C GLY A 44 16.09 -2.82 -9.00
N ALA A 45 14.98 -2.64 -8.28
CA ALA A 45 15.00 -2.26 -6.88
C ALA A 45 15.69 -3.34 -6.01
N LYS A 46 16.55 -2.90 -5.07
CA LYS A 46 17.12 -3.78 -4.05
C LYS A 46 16.03 -4.16 -3.05
N ARG A 47 15.77 -5.46 -2.93
CA ARG A 47 14.68 -6.00 -2.10
C ARG A 47 15.16 -7.08 -1.11
N MET A 48 16.36 -7.62 -1.28
CA MET A 48 16.88 -8.67 -0.41
C MET A 48 17.16 -8.13 0.99
N GLY A 49 16.73 -8.87 2.01
CA GLY A 49 16.91 -8.51 3.42
C GLY A 49 15.99 -7.40 3.95
N ARG A 50 15.11 -6.84 3.13
CA ARG A 50 14.20 -5.75 3.54
C ARG A 50 12.84 -6.28 3.96
N LEU A 51 12.25 -5.69 5.00
CA LEU A 51 10.87 -5.97 5.39
C LEU A 51 9.93 -5.60 4.23
N ARG A 52 8.98 -6.49 3.96
CA ARG A 52 7.95 -6.31 2.94
C ARG A 52 6.59 -6.48 3.61
N ARG A 53 5.66 -5.61 3.27
CA ARG A 53 4.26 -5.66 3.74
C ARG A 53 3.35 -5.42 2.55
N GLN A 54 2.22 -6.12 2.47
CA GLN A 54 1.17 -5.75 1.53
C GLN A 54 0.65 -4.36 1.90
N ILE A 55 0.37 -3.55 0.88
CA ILE A 55 -0.29 -2.26 1.08
C ILE A 55 -1.80 -2.52 1.21
N GLU A 56 -2.36 -2.19 2.37
CA GLU A 56 -3.79 -2.10 2.61
C GLU A 56 -4.26 -0.69 2.26
N ALA A 57 -5.34 -0.58 1.49
CA ALA A 57 -5.82 0.71 0.99
C ALA A 57 -7.27 0.97 1.42
N PHE A 58 -7.55 2.20 1.86
CA PHE A 58 -8.88 2.60 2.29
C PHE A 58 -9.27 3.94 1.66
N ARG A 59 -10.40 3.97 0.95
CA ARG A 59 -10.92 5.19 0.32
C ARG A 59 -11.99 5.82 1.19
N CYS A 60 -11.86 7.12 1.45
CA CYS A 60 -12.94 7.89 2.08
C CYS A 60 -14.13 8.04 1.12
N PRO A 61 -15.34 7.58 1.48
CA PRO A 61 -16.51 7.72 0.61
C PRO A 61 -16.96 9.18 0.45
N LYS A 62 -16.62 10.07 1.40
CA LYS A 62 -17.02 11.48 1.38
C LYS A 62 -16.11 12.36 0.52
N CYS A 63 -14.80 12.28 0.72
CA CYS A 63 -13.84 13.20 0.07
C CYS A 63 -12.91 12.51 -0.93
N GLY A 64 -12.97 11.18 -1.06
CA GLY A 64 -12.13 10.42 -1.97
C GLY A 64 -10.66 10.27 -1.54
N HIS A 65 -10.26 10.82 -0.40
CA HIS A 65 -8.90 10.63 0.14
C HIS A 65 -8.58 9.14 0.29
N LEU A 66 -7.39 8.75 -0.17
CA LEU A 66 -6.92 7.37 -0.15
C LEU A 66 -5.83 7.23 0.90
N GLU A 67 -6.03 6.31 1.83
CA GLU A 67 -5.08 6.00 2.89
C GLU A 67 -4.42 4.65 2.59
N LEU A 68 -3.09 4.60 2.73
CA LEU A 68 -2.28 3.41 2.46
C LEU A 68 -1.54 3.01 3.73
N PHE A 69 -1.67 1.74 4.14
CA PHE A 69 -1.07 1.19 5.34
C PHE A 69 -0.21 -0.04 5.00
N ALA A 70 0.94 -0.18 5.66
CA ALA A 70 1.88 -1.29 5.46
C ALA A 70 1.75 -2.34 6.58
N THR A 71 0.52 -2.80 6.85
CA THR A 71 0.18 -3.72 7.95
C THR A 71 0.03 -5.18 7.48
N GLY A 72 -0.30 -5.39 6.21
CA GLY A 72 -0.51 -6.73 5.66
C GLY A 72 0.76 -7.55 5.58
N GLU A 73 0.73 -8.81 6.02
CA GLU A 73 1.85 -9.75 5.89
C GLU A 73 1.90 -10.34 4.47
N VAL A 74 3.10 -10.72 3.97
CA VAL A 74 3.33 -11.19 2.58
C VAL A 74 4.16 -12.46 2.48
#